data_AF-A0A2A3ACH1-F1
#
_entry.id   AF-A0A2A3ACH1-F1
#
_cell.length_a   1.000
_cell.length_b   1.000
_cell.length_c   1.000
_cell.angle_alpha   90.00
_cell.angle_beta   90.00
_cell.angle_gamma   90.00
#
_symmetry.space_group_name_H-M   'P 1'
#
loop_
_entity.id
_entity.type
_entity.pdbx_description
1 polymer ?
#
loop_
_entity_poly.entity_id
_entity_poly.type
_entity_poly.pdbx_seq_one_letter_code
_entity_poly.pdbx_strand_id
1 'polypeptide(L)'
;MGTPRTDLAHVLKRLDGNSYGAYKQLKGDWRVGDFDLLIDRVQSDPYAPPSMVRLRVPREVAGIPEHLVDSAAKRIAAGDFLTRAFGRAARVLSPDGGKGSGGIFMVRVGQEILQRSSVLIDDDAVEVRCEIALPAAGRRIKGRAAERLLTEVLPSVVDRSLIFRNLDAAAVELHVRTYLNAEHVRSQLAPRGLVAFIADGAVLPRASGHRDEPLTTHAVPFEPPENLQVTLSLGDGTEVSGMGIPEGVTVIVGGGYHGKSTLLQALERGVYDHVPGDGRELVITRADAMAVRAEDGRAVTDTDVSPFINNLPTGADTRRFGTTNASGSTSQAASITEAVESGAKALLMDEDTCATNLMVRDQRMRALVSGEREPITPFVDRVQSLYRDKGVSTVLVTGGSGAFLDVADLVIAMDAYRASDVTDRARQVSAEFPSGEQTKPTGSFGELREHVPAAASSKNDGARGTQAGGSRDRNRRGGDHGGFREKPARGRGLGTIQRGREDVDIAALSQLVDASQTEAIARLLDQIDREADGHQSLNEIVDRLMTRVEQDGLDVLAHHRGHPGHLALPRRQEVHAAYHRQRR
;
A
#
# COMPACT_ATOMS: atom_id res chain seq x y z
N MET A 1 -30.57 -26.40 -5.40
CA MET A 1 -30.58 -27.88 -5.49
C MET A 1 -29.15 -28.35 -5.38
N GLY A 2 -28.71 -28.74 -4.18
CA GLY A 2 -27.33 -29.15 -3.92
C GLY A 2 -27.07 -30.52 -4.55
N THR A 3 -26.06 -30.60 -5.41
CA THR A 3 -25.46 -31.86 -5.85
C THR A 3 -25.12 -32.70 -4.60
N PRO A 4 -25.37 -34.02 -4.58
CA PRO A 4 -24.97 -34.83 -3.44
C PRO A 4 -23.47 -34.68 -3.21
N ARG A 5 -23.08 -34.34 -1.97
CA ARG A 5 -21.69 -34.24 -1.51
C ARG A 5 -21.01 -35.60 -1.73
N THR A 6 -20.37 -35.79 -2.89
CA THR A 6 -19.60 -36.99 -3.22
C THR A 6 -18.33 -37.05 -2.38
N ASP A 7 -17.87 -38.26 -2.08
CA ASP A 7 -16.61 -38.49 -1.38
C ASP A 7 -15.42 -38.04 -2.25
N LEU A 8 -14.73 -36.97 -1.81
CA LEU A 8 -13.56 -36.38 -2.47
C LEU A 8 -12.44 -37.42 -2.65
N ALA A 9 -12.21 -38.29 -1.66
CA ALA A 9 -11.14 -39.28 -1.71
C ALA A 9 -11.40 -40.31 -2.84
N HIS A 10 -12.65 -40.77 -2.97
CA HIS A 10 -13.03 -41.67 -4.07
C HIS A 10 -12.85 -41.03 -5.44
N VAL A 11 -13.22 -39.75 -5.59
CA VAL A 11 -13.02 -39.02 -6.86
C VAL A 11 -11.54 -38.91 -7.20
N LEU A 12 -10.69 -38.55 -6.23
CA LEU A 12 -9.24 -38.42 -6.43
C LEU A 12 -8.58 -39.75 -6.79
N LYS A 13 -8.95 -40.87 -6.13
CA LYS A 13 -8.49 -42.22 -6.50
C LYS A 13 -8.85 -42.58 -7.94
N ARG A 14 -10.08 -42.30 -8.36
CA ARG A 14 -10.55 -42.58 -9.74
C ARG A 14 -9.81 -41.74 -10.79
N LEU A 15 -9.36 -40.54 -10.42
CA LEU A 15 -8.61 -39.66 -11.32
C LEU A 15 -7.13 -40.07 -11.48
N ASP A 16 -6.61 -40.97 -10.64
CA ASP A 16 -5.21 -41.38 -10.67
C ASP A 16 -4.79 -41.92 -12.05
N GLY A 17 -3.68 -41.40 -12.59
CA GLY A 17 -3.15 -41.77 -13.90
C GLY A 17 -3.87 -41.17 -15.12
N ASN A 18 -5.01 -40.48 -14.92
CA ASN A 18 -5.73 -39.78 -16.00
C ASN A 18 -4.95 -38.55 -16.49
N SER A 19 -5.40 -37.96 -17.60
CA SER A 19 -4.86 -36.69 -18.08
C SER A 19 -5.14 -35.57 -17.08
N TYR A 20 -4.18 -34.64 -16.93
CA TYR A 20 -4.25 -33.57 -15.94
C TYR A 20 -5.53 -32.73 -16.03
N GLY A 21 -6.05 -32.52 -17.24
CA GLY A 21 -7.29 -31.78 -17.46
C GLY A 21 -8.51 -32.38 -16.77
N ALA A 22 -8.48 -33.66 -16.38
CA ALA A 22 -9.56 -34.30 -15.64
C ALA A 22 -9.73 -33.74 -14.22
N TYR A 23 -8.72 -33.07 -13.64
CA TYR A 23 -8.87 -32.36 -12.36
C TYR A 23 -9.95 -31.26 -12.41
N LYS A 24 -10.34 -30.76 -13.58
CA LYS A 24 -11.44 -29.79 -13.71
C LYS A 24 -12.76 -30.28 -13.09
N GLN A 25 -12.93 -31.60 -12.95
CA GLN A 25 -14.06 -32.22 -12.27
C GLN A 25 -14.09 -31.95 -10.75
N LEU A 26 -12.97 -31.54 -10.15
CA LEU A 26 -12.89 -31.18 -8.73
C LEU A 26 -13.54 -29.83 -8.42
N LYS A 27 -13.83 -29.00 -9.43
CA LYS A 27 -14.46 -27.70 -9.21
C LYS A 27 -15.81 -27.89 -8.51
N GLY A 28 -16.01 -27.18 -7.39
CA GLY A 28 -17.20 -27.28 -6.57
C GLY A 28 -16.88 -27.40 -5.08
N ASP A 29 -17.90 -27.75 -4.31
CA ASP A 29 -17.86 -27.75 -2.84
C ASP A 29 -17.77 -29.18 -2.31
N TRP A 30 -16.88 -29.40 -1.34
CA TRP A 30 -16.58 -30.69 -0.75
C TRP A 30 -16.56 -30.59 0.76
N ARG A 31 -17.22 -31.51 1.47
CA ARG A 31 -17.07 -31.61 2.93
C ARG A 31 -15.80 -32.40 3.23
N VAL A 32 -14.88 -31.82 4.02
CA VAL A 32 -13.64 -32.47 4.43
C VAL A 32 -13.51 -32.36 5.94
N GLY A 33 -13.85 -33.44 6.65
CA GLY A 33 -13.91 -33.43 8.11
C GLY A 33 -14.89 -32.37 8.62
N ASP A 34 -14.36 -31.43 9.40
CA ASP A 34 -15.16 -30.38 10.07
C ASP A 34 -15.29 -29.06 9.29
N PHE A 35 -14.75 -28.98 8.06
CA PHE A 35 -14.82 -27.79 7.22
C PHE A 35 -15.28 -28.10 5.79
N ASP A 36 -15.68 -27.05 5.07
CA ASP A 36 -16.04 -27.14 3.66
C ASP A 36 -14.86 -26.62 2.79
N LEU A 37 -14.45 -27.41 1.81
CA LEU A 37 -13.45 -27.07 0.79
C LEU A 37 -14.17 -26.69 -0.51
N LEU A 38 -14.02 -25.43 -0.93
CA LEU A 38 -14.58 -24.90 -2.16
C LEU A 38 -13.45 -24.70 -3.17
N ILE A 39 -13.46 -25.46 -4.26
CA ILE A 39 -12.47 -25.37 -5.32
C ILE A 39 -13.02 -24.46 -6.42
N ASP A 40 -12.69 -23.17 -6.35
CA ASP A 40 -13.22 -22.15 -7.27
C ASP A 40 -12.60 -22.25 -8.66
N ARG A 41 -11.28 -22.50 -8.72
CA ARG A 41 -10.52 -22.63 -9.96
C ARG A 41 -9.50 -23.75 -9.85
N VAL A 42 -9.56 -24.67 -10.81
CA VAL A 42 -8.55 -25.70 -10.98
C VAL A 42 -7.50 -25.20 -11.99
N GLN A 43 -6.22 -25.36 -11.66
CA GLN A 43 -5.12 -25.02 -12.57
C GLN A 43 -5.19 -25.83 -13.87
N SER A 44 -4.87 -25.22 -15.01
CA SER A 44 -5.06 -25.83 -16.34
C SER A 44 -4.09 -26.97 -16.63
N ASP A 45 -2.90 -26.88 -16.03
CA ASP A 45 -1.79 -27.81 -16.18
C ASP A 45 -0.88 -27.73 -14.95
N PRO A 46 0.08 -28.65 -14.78
CA PRO A 46 0.98 -28.67 -13.61
C PRO A 46 1.92 -27.46 -13.48
N TYR A 47 2.06 -26.64 -14.52
CA TYR A 47 2.98 -25.48 -14.59
C TYR A 47 2.23 -24.14 -14.53
N ALA A 48 0.91 -24.17 -14.68
CA ALA A 48 0.07 -23.01 -14.49
C ALA A 48 0.06 -22.57 -13.02
N PRO A 49 -0.33 -21.30 -12.74
CA PRO A 49 -0.62 -20.86 -11.38
C PRO A 49 -1.51 -21.87 -10.65
N PRO A 50 -1.27 -22.13 -9.35
CA PRO A 50 -1.99 -23.14 -8.58
C PRO A 50 -3.51 -23.00 -8.60
N SER A 51 -4.19 -24.05 -8.15
CA SER A 51 -5.65 -24.03 -8.00
C SER A 51 -6.04 -23.09 -6.86
N MET A 52 -7.10 -22.32 -7.05
CA MET A 52 -7.62 -21.37 -6.07
C MET A 52 -8.72 -22.04 -5.25
N VAL A 53 -8.59 -22.01 -3.93
CA VAL A 53 -9.52 -22.70 -3.03
C VAL A 53 -9.93 -21.83 -1.85
N ARG A 54 -11.16 -22.01 -1.37
CA ARG A 54 -11.62 -21.49 -0.08
C ARG A 54 -11.86 -22.62 0.89
N LEU A 55 -11.52 -22.40 2.14
CA LEU A 55 -11.82 -23.29 3.26
C LEU A 55 -12.80 -22.53 4.16
N ARG A 56 -13.99 -23.06 4.39
CA ARG A 56 -14.95 -22.48 5.34
C ARG A 56 -15.05 -23.37 6.58
N VAL A 57 -14.51 -22.87 7.68
CA VAL A 57 -14.57 -23.51 9.00
C VAL A 57 -15.67 -22.83 9.81
N PRO A 58 -16.75 -23.53 10.22
CA PRO A 58 -17.79 -22.93 11.06
C PRO A 58 -17.21 -22.30 12.33
N ARG A 59 -17.74 -21.17 12.80
CA ARG A 59 -17.21 -20.49 14.00
C ARG A 59 -17.20 -21.37 15.24
N GLU A 60 -18.23 -22.21 15.41
CA GLU A 60 -18.33 -23.17 16.52
C GLU A 60 -17.17 -24.18 16.51
N VAL A 61 -16.72 -24.59 15.31
CA VAL A 61 -15.59 -25.51 15.13
C VAL A 61 -14.27 -24.77 15.36
N ALA A 62 -14.12 -23.58 14.78
CA ALA A 62 -12.93 -22.75 14.95
C ALA A 62 -12.71 -22.36 16.43
N GLY A 63 -13.79 -22.13 17.17
CA GLY A 63 -13.77 -21.89 18.62
C GLY A 63 -13.06 -20.59 19.02
N ILE A 64 -12.96 -19.61 18.11
CA ILE A 64 -12.34 -18.30 18.41
C ILE A 64 -13.25 -17.53 19.37
N PRO A 65 -12.76 -17.12 20.55
CA PRO A 65 -13.55 -16.36 21.52
C PRO A 65 -14.16 -15.08 20.92
N GLU A 66 -15.43 -14.81 21.24
CA GLU A 66 -16.17 -13.66 20.69
C GLU A 66 -15.45 -12.33 20.94
N HIS A 67 -14.86 -12.15 22.12
CA HIS A 67 -14.16 -10.92 22.47
C HIS A 67 -12.93 -10.61 21.60
N LEU A 68 -12.45 -11.56 20.78
CA LEU A 68 -11.37 -11.38 19.82
C LEU A 68 -11.85 -11.09 18.40
N VAL A 69 -13.17 -11.09 18.16
CA VAL A 69 -13.77 -10.91 16.82
C VAL A 69 -15.12 -10.16 16.85
N ASP A 70 -15.49 -9.55 17.97
CA ASP A 70 -16.75 -8.81 18.17
C ASP A 70 -16.81 -7.44 17.46
N SER A 71 -15.71 -7.01 16.82
CA SER A 71 -15.63 -5.77 16.04
C SER A 71 -14.83 -5.97 14.74
N ALA A 72 -15.05 -5.08 13.77
CA ALA A 72 -14.33 -5.13 12.48
C ALA A 72 -12.80 -5.06 12.66
N ALA A 73 -12.32 -4.15 13.52
CA ALA A 73 -10.90 -4.02 13.86
C ALA A 73 -10.31 -5.32 14.43
N LYS A 74 -11.04 -5.97 15.34
CA LYS A 74 -10.61 -7.25 15.93
C LYS A 74 -10.60 -8.38 14.90
N ARG A 75 -11.61 -8.44 14.03
CA ARG A 75 -11.66 -9.40 12.90
C ARG A 75 -10.49 -9.22 11.94
N ILE A 76 -10.06 -7.98 11.67
CA ILE A 76 -8.87 -7.69 10.85
C ILE A 76 -7.62 -8.26 11.52
N ALA A 77 -7.38 -7.92 12.79
CA ALA A 77 -6.19 -8.38 13.51
C ALA A 77 -6.16 -9.91 13.69
N ALA A 78 -7.28 -10.52 14.05
CA ALA A 78 -7.40 -11.97 14.15
C ALA A 78 -7.21 -12.65 12.78
N GLY A 79 -7.79 -12.09 11.72
CA GLY A 79 -7.62 -12.58 10.34
C GLY A 79 -6.16 -12.52 9.86
N ASP A 80 -5.41 -11.47 10.21
CA ASP A 80 -3.98 -11.38 9.93
C ASP A 80 -3.19 -12.44 10.71
N PHE A 81 -3.47 -12.64 12.01
CA PHE A 81 -2.84 -13.70 12.80
C PHE A 81 -3.08 -15.09 12.19
N LEU A 82 -4.34 -15.38 11.82
CA LEU A 82 -4.72 -16.66 11.21
C LEU A 82 -4.09 -16.84 9.82
N THR A 83 -3.95 -15.76 9.05
CA THR A 83 -3.20 -15.78 7.77
C THR A 83 -1.76 -16.24 8.00
N ARG A 84 -1.08 -15.66 9.00
CA ARG A 84 0.29 -16.03 9.38
C ARG A 84 0.37 -17.45 9.91
N ALA A 85 -0.57 -17.85 10.77
CA ALA A 85 -0.63 -19.20 11.36
C ALA A 85 -0.83 -20.26 10.27
N PHE A 86 -1.76 -20.04 9.34
CA PHE A 86 -2.03 -20.94 8.22
C PHE A 86 -0.80 -21.05 7.31
N GLY A 87 -0.17 -19.92 6.96
CA GLY A 87 1.05 -19.90 6.17
C GLY A 87 2.22 -20.66 6.81
N ARG A 88 2.41 -20.53 8.14
CA ARG A 88 3.41 -21.29 8.89
C ARG A 88 3.07 -22.79 8.92
N ALA A 89 1.83 -23.14 9.24
CA ALA A 89 1.39 -24.53 9.29
C ALA A 89 1.52 -25.22 7.91
N ALA A 90 1.11 -24.54 6.84
CA ALA A 90 1.27 -25.01 5.47
C ALA A 90 2.75 -25.23 5.14
N ARG A 91 3.66 -24.29 5.47
CA ARG A 91 5.10 -24.46 5.20
C ARG A 91 5.70 -25.67 5.94
N VAL A 92 5.23 -25.98 7.14
CA VAL A 92 5.78 -27.07 7.96
C VAL A 92 5.20 -28.43 7.57
N LEU A 93 3.91 -28.49 7.22
CA LEU A 93 3.19 -29.76 7.02
C LEU A 93 3.00 -30.12 5.55
N SER A 94 2.91 -29.13 4.67
CA SER A 94 2.74 -29.36 3.23
C SER A 94 4.06 -29.79 2.59
N PRO A 95 4.02 -30.65 1.56
CA PRO A 95 5.16 -30.83 0.68
C PRO A 95 5.59 -29.49 0.05
N ASP A 96 6.87 -29.40 -0.34
CA ASP A 96 7.55 -28.18 -0.85
C ASP A 96 6.96 -27.58 -2.16
N GLY A 97 5.85 -28.10 -2.67
CA GLY A 97 5.23 -27.57 -3.89
C GLY A 97 5.76 -28.15 -5.20
N GLY A 98 6.66 -29.13 -5.15
CA GLY A 98 7.21 -29.76 -6.34
C GLY A 98 6.13 -30.45 -7.19
N LYS A 99 6.30 -30.46 -8.52
CA LYS A 99 5.35 -31.04 -9.50
C LYS A 99 4.84 -32.43 -9.10
N GLY A 100 5.70 -33.22 -8.47
CA GLY A 100 5.43 -34.60 -8.05
C GLY A 100 4.64 -34.76 -6.74
N SER A 101 4.61 -33.75 -5.86
CA SER A 101 4.02 -33.81 -4.52
C SER A 101 2.86 -32.83 -4.33
N GLY A 102 2.80 -31.78 -5.14
CA GLY A 102 1.88 -30.67 -4.92
C GLY A 102 2.28 -29.83 -3.71
N GLY A 103 1.39 -28.93 -3.28
CA GLY A 103 1.59 -28.14 -2.07
C GLY A 103 0.45 -27.16 -1.79
N ILE A 104 0.37 -26.68 -0.56
CA ILE A 104 -0.57 -25.67 -0.07
C ILE A 104 0.20 -24.37 0.16
N PHE A 105 -0.31 -23.26 -0.35
CA PHE A 105 0.35 -21.96 -0.29
C PHE A 105 -0.61 -20.89 0.22
N MET A 106 -0.12 -20.11 1.17
CA MET A 106 -0.78 -18.90 1.65
C MET A 106 -0.11 -17.67 1.05
N VAL A 107 -0.85 -16.58 0.96
CA VAL A 107 -0.27 -15.26 0.66
C VAL A 107 0.86 -14.96 1.65
N ARG A 108 1.97 -14.42 1.15
CA ARG A 108 3.07 -13.95 2.00
C ARG A 108 2.70 -12.58 2.55
N VAL A 109 2.90 -12.38 3.83
CA VAL A 109 2.60 -11.11 4.52
C VAL A 109 3.87 -10.55 5.15
N GLY A 110 3.99 -9.22 5.15
CA GLY A 110 5.09 -8.47 5.74
C GLY A 110 4.94 -8.27 7.24
N GLN A 111 5.56 -7.23 7.78
CA GLN A 111 5.47 -6.88 9.20
C GLN A 111 4.17 -6.14 9.54
N GLU A 112 3.49 -5.62 8.53
CA GLU A 112 2.27 -4.83 8.65
C GLU A 112 1.02 -5.71 8.76
N ILE A 113 0.08 -5.25 9.58
CA ILE A 113 -1.26 -5.82 9.73
C ILE A 113 -2.19 -5.04 8.78
N LEU A 114 -2.72 -5.74 7.77
CA LEU A 114 -3.61 -5.15 6.77
C LEU A 114 -4.95 -5.88 6.76
N GLN A 115 -6.04 -5.17 6.45
CA GLN A 115 -7.29 -5.81 6.05
C GLN A 115 -7.06 -6.55 4.72
N ARG A 116 -7.30 -7.87 4.72
CA ARG A 116 -7.00 -8.76 3.59
C ARG A 116 -8.21 -9.61 3.24
N SER A 117 -8.21 -10.10 2.00
CA SER A 117 -9.16 -11.11 1.53
C SER A 117 -8.68 -12.54 1.81
N SER A 118 -7.51 -12.72 2.43
CA SER A 118 -6.86 -14.02 2.63
C SER A 118 -7.48 -14.84 3.76
N VAL A 119 -7.90 -14.18 4.84
CA VAL A 119 -8.73 -14.76 5.89
C VAL A 119 -9.83 -13.78 6.22
N LEU A 120 -11.07 -14.23 6.14
CA LEU A 120 -12.25 -13.47 6.50
C LEU A 120 -12.93 -14.16 7.67
N ILE A 121 -13.36 -13.37 8.64
CA ILE A 121 -14.14 -13.84 9.78
C ILE A 121 -15.51 -13.18 9.65
N ASP A 122 -16.49 -13.93 9.18
CA ASP A 122 -17.88 -13.49 9.16
C ASP A 122 -18.62 -14.05 10.39
N ASP A 123 -19.93 -13.82 10.48
CA ASP A 123 -20.71 -14.24 11.65
C ASP A 123 -20.90 -15.77 11.72
N ASP A 124 -20.73 -16.49 10.62
CA ASP A 124 -21.01 -17.93 10.50
C ASP A 124 -19.72 -18.77 10.44
N ALA A 125 -18.66 -18.26 9.83
CA ALA A 125 -17.44 -19.00 9.55
C ALA A 125 -16.15 -18.16 9.51
N VAL A 126 -15.04 -18.87 9.71
CA VAL A 126 -13.70 -18.43 9.28
C VAL A 126 -13.49 -18.96 7.87
N GLU A 127 -13.39 -18.05 6.91
CA GLU A 127 -13.05 -18.37 5.52
C GLU A 127 -11.58 -18.11 5.25
N VAL A 128 -10.83 -19.15 4.88
CA VAL A 128 -9.43 -19.03 4.43
C VAL A 128 -9.35 -19.19 2.92
N ARG A 129 -8.54 -18.35 2.32
CA ARG A 129 -8.37 -18.21 0.88
C ARG A 129 -6.92 -18.51 0.51
N CYS A 130 -6.69 -19.66 -0.14
CA CYS A 130 -5.35 -20.15 -0.39
C CYS A 130 -5.21 -20.82 -1.76
N GLU A 131 -3.97 -21.16 -2.09
CA GLU A 131 -3.58 -21.80 -3.33
C GLU A 131 -3.18 -23.25 -3.08
N ILE A 132 -3.60 -24.18 -3.94
CA ILE A 132 -3.19 -25.58 -3.89
C ILE A 132 -2.64 -26.01 -5.25
N ALA A 133 -1.35 -26.36 -5.28
CA ALA A 133 -0.74 -26.99 -6.45
C ALA A 133 -1.10 -28.48 -6.45
N LEU A 134 -1.89 -28.91 -7.43
CA LEU A 134 -2.30 -30.32 -7.53
C LEU A 134 -1.16 -31.19 -8.10
N PRO A 135 -0.89 -32.37 -7.50
CA PRO A 135 0.25 -33.20 -7.88
C PRO A 135 0.07 -33.92 -9.21
N ALA A 136 1.18 -34.08 -9.94
CA ALA A 136 1.23 -34.76 -11.23
C ALA A 136 2.56 -35.47 -11.51
N ALA A 137 2.54 -36.42 -12.45
CA ALA A 137 3.71 -36.98 -13.10
C ALA A 137 3.68 -36.58 -14.57
N GLY A 138 4.44 -35.53 -14.93
CA GLY A 138 4.26 -34.87 -16.23
C GLY A 138 2.82 -34.35 -16.35
N ARG A 139 2.08 -34.76 -17.38
CA ARG A 139 0.66 -34.38 -17.58
C ARG A 139 -0.34 -35.43 -17.07
N ARG A 140 0.10 -36.38 -16.22
CA ARG A 140 -0.77 -37.40 -15.63
C ARG A 140 -1.04 -37.08 -14.16
N ILE A 141 -2.28 -37.21 -13.74
CA ILE A 141 -2.73 -36.97 -12.37
C ILE A 141 -2.08 -37.98 -11.41
N LYS A 142 -1.56 -37.51 -10.28
CA LYS A 142 -1.21 -38.35 -9.13
C LYS A 142 -2.34 -38.31 -8.10
N GLY A 143 -3.41 -39.04 -8.38
CA GLY A 143 -4.66 -39.01 -7.62
C GLY A 143 -4.46 -39.41 -6.16
N ARG A 144 -3.62 -40.41 -5.88
CA ARG A 144 -3.29 -40.82 -4.50
C ARG A 144 -2.50 -39.75 -3.72
N ALA A 145 -1.66 -38.98 -4.41
CA ALA A 145 -0.94 -37.88 -3.77
C ALA A 145 -1.89 -36.69 -3.51
N ALA A 146 -2.81 -36.42 -4.45
CA ALA A 146 -3.81 -35.38 -4.30
C ALA A 146 -4.81 -35.71 -3.19
N GLU A 147 -5.20 -36.98 -3.05
CA GLU A 147 -5.98 -37.49 -1.92
C GLU A 147 -5.29 -37.14 -0.61
N ARG A 148 -4.06 -37.63 -0.38
CA ARG A 148 -3.32 -37.32 0.85
C ARG A 148 -3.20 -35.81 1.10
N LEU A 149 -2.90 -35.02 0.06
CA LEU A 149 -2.79 -33.57 0.18
C LEU A 149 -4.09 -32.93 0.67
N LEU A 150 -5.23 -33.31 0.09
CA LEU A 150 -6.53 -32.67 0.34
C LEU A 150 -7.31 -33.27 1.53
N THR A 151 -7.07 -34.54 1.87
CA THR A 151 -7.85 -35.26 2.90
C THR A 151 -7.05 -35.60 4.15
N GLU A 152 -5.74 -35.39 4.17
CA GLU A 152 -4.89 -35.63 5.35
C GLU A 152 -4.07 -34.37 5.71
N VAL A 153 -3.28 -33.87 4.76
CA VAL A 153 -2.39 -32.72 4.99
C VAL A 153 -3.17 -31.43 5.20
N LEU A 154 -4.12 -31.12 4.31
CA LEU A 154 -4.94 -29.91 4.41
C LEU A 154 -5.76 -29.86 5.72
N PRO A 155 -6.46 -30.93 6.15
CA PRO A 155 -7.06 -30.97 7.47
C PRO A 155 -6.08 -30.75 8.62
N SER A 156 -4.86 -31.30 8.54
CA SER A 156 -3.83 -31.09 9.57
C SER A 156 -3.36 -29.63 9.62
N VAL A 157 -3.28 -28.94 8.46
CA VAL A 157 -3.00 -27.51 8.40
C VAL A 157 -4.14 -26.71 9.04
N VAL A 158 -5.39 -27.02 8.71
CA VAL A 158 -6.58 -26.38 9.30
C VAL A 158 -6.59 -26.58 10.82
N ASP A 159 -6.43 -27.81 11.30
CA ASP A 159 -6.43 -28.15 12.73
C ASP A 159 -5.37 -27.35 13.50
N ARG A 160 -4.16 -27.24 12.97
CA ARG A 160 -3.05 -26.52 13.60
C ARG A 160 -3.16 -24.99 13.54
N SER A 161 -3.94 -24.42 12.63
CA SER A 161 -3.90 -22.98 12.35
C SER A 161 -5.21 -22.22 12.47
N LEU A 162 -6.36 -22.91 12.47
CA LEU A 162 -7.68 -22.30 12.47
C LEU A 162 -8.56 -22.74 13.65
N ILE A 163 -8.13 -23.74 14.42
CA ILE A 163 -8.83 -24.21 15.61
C ILE A 163 -8.17 -23.61 16.85
N PHE A 164 -8.89 -22.73 17.55
CA PHE A 164 -8.35 -21.89 18.62
C PHE A 164 -7.66 -22.67 19.75
N ARG A 165 -8.20 -23.83 20.16
CA ARG A 165 -7.57 -24.67 21.19
C ARG A 165 -6.17 -25.20 20.83
N ASN A 166 -5.83 -25.18 19.54
CA ASN A 166 -4.53 -25.61 19.03
C ASN A 166 -3.61 -24.41 18.74
N LEU A 167 -4.11 -23.18 18.88
CA LEU A 167 -3.35 -21.95 18.77
C LEU A 167 -2.75 -21.56 20.12
N ASP A 168 -1.70 -20.74 20.07
CA ASP A 168 -1.24 -20.02 21.26
C ASP A 168 -2.21 -18.86 21.55
N ALA A 169 -3.11 -19.07 22.50
CA ALA A 169 -4.13 -18.09 22.89
C ALA A 169 -3.52 -16.74 23.30
N ALA A 170 -2.41 -16.75 24.05
CA ALA A 170 -1.74 -15.53 24.48
C ALA A 170 -1.15 -14.76 23.29
N ALA A 171 -0.62 -15.47 22.28
CA ALA A 171 -0.13 -14.84 21.06
C ALA A 171 -1.26 -14.21 20.23
N VAL A 172 -2.43 -14.86 20.13
CA VAL A 172 -3.60 -14.28 19.44
C VAL A 172 -4.08 -13.02 20.16
N GLU A 173 -4.24 -13.08 21.48
CA GLU A 173 -4.66 -11.95 22.32
C GLU A 173 -3.68 -10.77 22.21
N LEU A 174 -2.37 -11.04 22.27
CA LEU A 174 -1.34 -10.02 22.10
C LEU A 174 -1.42 -9.38 20.72
N HIS A 175 -1.59 -10.16 19.65
CA HIS A 175 -1.69 -9.66 18.28
C HIS A 175 -2.88 -8.72 18.09
N VAL A 176 -4.06 -9.12 18.60
CA VAL A 176 -5.28 -8.29 18.55
C VAL A 176 -5.10 -7.03 19.39
N ARG A 177 -4.56 -7.13 20.61
CA ARG A 177 -4.34 -5.97 21.49
C ARG A 177 -3.34 -4.98 20.90
N THR A 178 -2.23 -5.45 20.33
CA THR A 178 -1.22 -4.59 19.69
C THR A 178 -1.84 -3.77 18.56
N TYR A 179 -2.63 -4.40 17.69
CA TYR A 179 -3.36 -3.70 16.63
C TYR A 179 -4.33 -2.63 17.17
N LEU A 180 -5.15 -2.98 18.16
CA LEU A 180 -6.10 -2.04 18.76
C LEU A 180 -5.40 -0.87 19.47
N ASN A 181 -4.27 -1.12 20.12
CA ASN A 181 -3.48 -0.07 20.77
C ASN A 181 -2.91 0.92 19.74
N ALA A 182 -2.42 0.43 18.61
CA ALA A 182 -1.92 1.26 17.52
C ALA A 182 -3.04 2.15 16.94
N GLU A 183 -4.22 1.58 16.66
CA GLU A 183 -5.41 2.32 16.21
C GLU A 183 -5.86 3.38 17.23
N HIS A 184 -5.87 3.03 18.51
CA HIS A 184 -6.26 3.95 19.58
C HIS A 184 -5.25 5.11 19.74
N VAL A 185 -3.95 4.85 19.63
CA VAL A 185 -2.91 5.89 19.57
C VAL A 185 -3.10 6.77 18.34
N ARG A 186 -3.33 6.19 17.15
CA ARG A 186 -3.55 6.92 15.90
C ARG A 186 -4.72 7.89 16.00
N SER A 187 -5.82 7.46 16.61
CA SER A 187 -7.03 8.27 16.80
C SER A 187 -6.80 9.53 17.65
N GLN A 188 -5.78 9.53 18.52
CA GLN A 188 -5.45 10.65 19.40
C GLN A 188 -4.51 11.67 18.75
N LEU A 189 -3.89 11.37 17.60
CA LEU A 189 -2.89 12.24 16.98
C LEU A 189 -3.48 13.59 16.56
N ALA A 190 -4.46 13.58 15.65
CA ALA A 190 -5.05 14.83 15.13
C ALA A 190 -5.73 15.68 16.21
N PRO A 191 -6.54 15.13 17.15
CA PRO A 191 -7.10 15.92 18.26
C PRO A 191 -6.06 16.58 19.17
N ARG A 192 -4.84 16.04 19.22
CA ARG A 192 -3.72 16.59 19.99
C ARG A 192 -2.77 17.45 19.16
N GLY A 193 -3.10 17.71 17.89
CA GLY A 193 -2.24 18.48 16.98
C GLY A 193 -0.91 17.78 16.70
N LEU A 194 -0.91 16.45 16.60
CA LEU A 194 0.27 15.63 16.29
C LEU A 194 0.18 15.02 14.89
N VAL A 195 1.33 14.98 14.21
CA VAL A 195 1.54 14.25 12.95
C VAL A 195 1.94 12.80 13.22
N ALA A 196 2.75 12.56 14.25
CA ALA A 196 3.23 11.24 14.60
C ALA A 196 3.56 11.10 16.08
N PHE A 197 3.63 9.86 16.54
CA PHE A 197 4.06 9.44 17.87
C PHE A 197 5.05 8.30 17.76
N ILE A 198 6.15 8.37 18.49
CA ILE A 198 7.18 7.33 18.56
C ILE A 198 7.35 6.92 20.02
N ALA A 199 6.88 5.73 20.37
CA ALA A 199 7.00 5.21 21.73
C ALA A 199 8.45 5.14 22.21
N ASP A 200 8.63 5.42 23.51
CA ASP A 200 9.88 5.15 24.21
C ASP A 200 10.23 3.66 24.13
N GLY A 201 11.49 3.35 23.84
CA GLY A 201 12.01 1.99 23.65
C GLY A 201 11.77 1.39 22.26
N ALA A 202 11.16 2.12 21.32
CA ALA A 202 10.95 1.63 19.96
C ALA A 202 12.26 1.24 19.25
N VAL A 203 12.22 0.20 18.41
CA VAL A 203 13.36 -0.25 17.59
C VAL A 203 13.09 0.08 16.13
N LEU A 204 13.63 1.22 15.70
CA LEU A 204 13.48 1.75 14.35
C LEU A 204 14.31 1.02 13.27
N PRO A 205 15.61 0.70 13.49
CA PRO A 205 16.43 0.09 12.43
C PRO A 205 15.99 -1.33 12.11
N ARG A 206 16.07 -1.68 10.81
CA ARG A 206 15.72 -3.01 10.31
C ARG A 206 16.96 -3.90 10.18
N ALA A 207 16.76 -5.22 10.10
CA ALA A 207 17.81 -6.21 10.07
C ALA A 207 18.74 -6.04 8.85
N SER A 208 18.19 -5.67 7.69
CA SER A 208 18.96 -5.25 6.51
C SER A 208 18.07 -4.56 5.47
N GLY A 209 18.64 -3.98 4.42
CA GLY A 209 17.87 -3.28 3.36
C GLY A 209 16.85 -4.15 2.58
N HIS A 210 16.85 -5.47 2.73
CA HIS A 210 15.87 -6.38 2.10
C HIS A 210 15.10 -7.24 3.12
N ARG A 211 15.34 -7.03 4.41
CA ARG A 211 14.72 -7.76 5.53
C ARG A 211 14.12 -6.75 6.48
N ASP A 212 12.80 -6.64 6.42
CA ASP A 212 12.07 -5.67 7.19
C ASP A 212 11.84 -6.13 8.64
N GLU A 213 12.40 -7.23 9.13
CA GLU A 213 12.41 -7.55 10.58
C GLU A 213 13.27 -6.55 11.38
N PRO A 214 13.04 -6.32 12.69
CA PRO A 214 13.85 -5.38 13.47
C PRO A 214 15.30 -5.83 13.59
N LEU A 215 16.21 -4.87 13.72
CA LEU A 215 17.59 -5.15 14.08
C LEU A 215 17.65 -5.68 15.52
N THR A 216 18.10 -6.92 15.70
CA THR A 216 18.15 -7.57 17.03
C THR A 216 19.46 -7.38 17.76
N THR A 217 20.54 -7.03 17.07
CA THR A 217 21.88 -6.89 17.65
C THR A 217 22.37 -5.46 17.53
N HIS A 218 22.80 -4.87 18.65
CA HIS A 218 23.33 -3.50 18.72
C HIS A 218 22.35 -2.41 18.28
N ALA A 219 21.03 -2.69 18.27
CA ALA A 219 20.04 -1.66 18.09
C ALA A 219 20.04 -0.71 19.30
N VAL A 220 20.00 0.59 19.03
CA VAL A 220 19.78 1.62 20.05
C VAL A 220 18.27 1.85 20.12
N PRO A 221 17.60 1.51 21.25
CA PRO A 221 16.20 1.83 21.44
C PRO A 221 15.99 3.35 21.37
N PHE A 222 14.86 3.76 20.81
CA PHE A 222 14.50 5.16 20.70
C PHE A 222 14.21 5.73 22.10
N GLU A 223 14.80 6.88 22.41
CA GLU A 223 14.57 7.60 23.66
C GLU A 223 14.07 9.01 23.31
N PRO A 224 12.87 9.41 23.78
CA PRO A 224 12.30 10.70 23.43
C PRO A 224 13.04 11.85 24.15
N PRO A 225 13.30 12.99 23.48
CA PRO A 225 13.73 14.20 24.16
C PRO A 225 12.70 14.64 25.20
N GLU A 226 13.14 15.02 26.40
CA GLU A 226 12.24 15.37 27.53
C GLU A 226 11.17 16.40 27.13
N ASN A 227 11.54 17.39 26.33
CA ASN A 227 10.67 18.49 25.93
C ASN A 227 9.72 18.16 24.77
N LEU A 228 9.89 17.00 24.11
CA LEU A 228 8.98 16.47 23.08
C LEU A 228 8.22 15.24 23.58
N GLN A 229 8.39 14.88 24.85
CA GLN A 229 7.72 13.72 25.43
C GLN A 229 6.24 14.02 25.65
N VAL A 230 5.39 13.15 25.12
CA VAL A 230 3.94 13.16 25.34
C VAL A 230 3.50 11.79 25.84
N THR A 231 2.37 11.77 26.54
CA THR A 231 1.76 10.54 27.04
C THR A 231 0.38 10.35 26.42
N LEU A 232 0.18 9.20 25.79
CA LEU A 232 -1.06 8.81 25.13
C LEU A 232 -1.69 7.63 25.87
N SER A 233 -3.01 7.58 25.88
CA SER A 233 -3.72 6.42 26.43
C SER A 233 -3.70 5.25 25.44
N LEU A 234 -3.81 4.03 25.95
CA LEU A 234 -4.04 2.79 25.21
C LEU A 234 -5.50 2.33 25.39
N GLY A 235 -5.94 1.34 24.61
CA GLY A 235 -7.34 0.91 24.59
C GLY A 235 -7.86 0.29 25.91
N ASP A 236 -6.95 -0.14 26.78
CA ASP A 236 -7.24 -0.67 28.12
C ASP A 236 -7.12 0.39 29.23
N GLY A 237 -6.89 1.65 28.88
CA GLY A 237 -6.72 2.76 29.81
C GLY A 237 -5.32 2.88 30.41
N THR A 238 -4.39 2.00 30.06
CA THR A 238 -2.97 2.22 30.36
C THR A 238 -2.41 3.35 29.51
N GLU A 239 -1.23 3.84 29.86
CA GLU A 239 -0.58 4.96 29.18
C GLU A 239 0.76 4.54 28.58
N VAL A 240 1.11 5.15 27.47
CA VAL A 240 2.42 5.01 26.82
C VAL A 240 3.03 6.40 26.62
N SER A 241 4.30 6.54 27.00
CA SER A 241 5.07 7.75 26.78
C SER A 241 5.98 7.60 25.55
N GLY A 242 6.25 8.71 24.88
CA GLY A 242 7.06 8.73 23.66
C GLY A 242 7.21 10.13 23.10
N MET A 243 7.88 10.27 21.97
CA MET A 243 8.03 11.56 21.29
C MET A 243 6.79 11.86 20.44
N GLY A 244 6.18 13.01 20.65
CA GLY A 244 5.13 13.55 19.78
C GLY A 244 5.70 14.53 18.76
N ILE A 245 5.48 14.29 17.47
CA ILE A 245 5.81 15.26 16.42
C ILE A 245 4.56 16.14 16.17
N PRO A 246 4.60 17.45 16.45
CA PRO A 246 3.45 18.33 16.28
C PRO A 246 3.14 18.62 14.81
N GLU A 247 1.93 19.11 14.56
CA GLU A 247 1.57 19.74 13.28
C GLU A 247 2.43 20.98 13.01
N GLY A 248 2.73 21.22 11.73
CA GLY A 248 3.66 22.27 11.27
C GLY A 248 4.80 21.73 10.42
N VAL A 249 5.93 22.45 10.42
CA VAL A 249 7.14 22.11 9.67
C VAL A 249 8.20 21.58 10.64
N THR A 250 8.41 20.26 10.64
CA THR A 250 9.45 19.58 11.40
C THR A 250 10.63 19.25 10.50
N VAL A 251 11.84 19.61 10.92
CA VAL A 251 13.09 19.33 10.20
C VAL A 251 13.96 18.39 11.02
N ILE A 252 14.38 17.27 10.42
CA ILE A 252 15.28 16.29 11.04
C ILE A 252 16.68 16.47 10.46
N VAL A 253 17.63 16.88 11.30
CA VAL A 253 19.03 17.17 10.95
C VAL A 253 20.00 16.20 11.61
N GLY A 254 21.28 16.28 11.24
CA GLY A 254 22.35 15.44 11.80
C GLY A 254 23.33 14.91 10.75
N GLY A 255 24.45 14.34 11.22
CA GLY A 255 25.49 13.77 10.36
C GLY A 255 25.00 12.58 9.51
N GLY A 256 25.73 12.25 8.45
CA GLY A 256 25.50 11.01 7.69
C GLY A 256 25.69 9.79 8.58
N TYR A 257 24.79 8.81 8.49
CA TYR A 257 24.77 7.59 9.32
C TYR A 257 24.35 7.73 10.80
N HIS A 258 23.79 8.87 11.22
CA HIS A 258 23.31 9.08 12.61
C HIS A 258 21.83 8.70 12.83
N GLY A 259 21.14 8.15 11.82
CA GLY A 259 19.77 7.61 11.97
C GLY A 259 18.62 8.46 11.44
N LYS A 260 18.89 9.56 10.71
CA LYS A 260 17.86 10.45 10.13
C LYS A 260 16.85 9.72 9.23
N SER A 261 17.34 9.07 8.17
CA SER A 261 16.46 8.35 7.23
C SER A 261 15.82 7.14 7.90
N THR A 262 16.45 6.51 8.90
CA THR A 262 15.84 5.43 9.69
C THR A 262 14.63 5.93 10.47
N LEU A 263 14.73 7.11 11.08
CA LEU A 263 13.60 7.75 11.76
C LEU A 263 12.48 8.09 10.77
N LEU A 264 12.79 8.73 9.65
CA LEU A 264 11.79 9.06 8.63
C LEU A 264 11.12 7.82 8.02
N GLN A 265 11.89 6.77 7.71
CA GLN A 265 11.35 5.51 7.19
C GLN A 265 10.40 4.84 8.20
N ALA A 266 10.69 4.92 9.50
CA ALA A 266 9.77 4.44 10.52
C ALA A 266 8.47 5.26 10.53
N LEU A 267 8.55 6.57 10.34
CA LEU A 267 7.37 7.44 10.18
C LEU A 267 6.58 7.13 8.90
N GLU A 268 7.27 6.86 7.78
CA GLU A 268 6.63 6.45 6.52
C GLU A 268 5.83 5.15 6.69
N ARG A 269 6.37 4.20 7.46
CA ARG A 269 5.69 2.92 7.77
C ARG A 269 4.64 3.05 8.86
N GLY A 270 4.74 4.04 9.74
CA GLY A 270 3.80 4.26 10.85
C GLY A 270 2.35 4.58 10.44
N VAL A 271 2.10 4.76 9.14
CA VAL A 271 0.74 4.80 8.57
C VAL A 271 0.04 3.44 8.60
N TYR A 272 0.80 2.36 8.82
CA TYR A 272 0.31 1.00 9.01
C TYR A 272 0.58 0.49 10.44
N ASP A 273 -0.26 -0.44 10.88
CA ASP A 273 -0.06 -1.15 12.14
C ASP A 273 0.93 -2.30 11.95
N HIS A 274 1.76 -2.57 12.95
CA HIS A 274 2.79 -3.60 12.89
C HIS A 274 2.50 -4.74 13.86
N VAL A 275 3.01 -5.93 13.53
CA VAL A 275 2.90 -7.12 14.39
C VAL A 275 3.62 -6.95 15.74
N PRO A 276 3.21 -7.68 16.79
CA PRO A 276 3.96 -7.70 18.05
C PRO A 276 5.43 -8.08 17.85
N GLY A 277 6.33 -7.33 18.49
CA GLY A 277 7.77 -7.55 18.41
C GLY A 277 8.43 -7.00 17.15
N ASP A 278 7.72 -6.19 16.35
CA ASP A 278 8.29 -5.49 15.19
C ASP A 278 9.27 -4.36 15.59
N GLY A 279 9.13 -3.82 16.79
CA GLY A 279 9.85 -2.64 17.27
C GLY A 279 9.20 -1.32 16.88
N ARG A 280 8.27 -1.32 15.91
CA ARG A 280 7.53 -0.14 15.43
C ARG A 280 6.03 -0.22 15.74
N GLU A 281 5.58 -1.16 16.57
CA GLU A 281 4.17 -1.36 16.89
C GLU A 281 3.45 -0.12 17.44
N LEU A 282 4.18 0.79 18.09
CA LEU A 282 3.68 2.09 18.58
C LEU A 282 4.50 3.26 17.99
N VAL A 283 5.02 3.09 16.79
CA VAL A 283 5.51 4.18 15.94
C VAL A 283 4.40 4.50 14.95
N ILE A 284 3.58 5.47 15.31
CA ILE A 284 2.29 5.74 14.65
C ILE A 284 2.34 7.10 13.99
N THR A 285 2.02 7.12 12.70
CA THR A 285 1.85 8.34 11.92
C THR A 285 0.37 8.46 11.55
N ARG A 286 -0.13 9.68 11.35
CA ARG A 286 -1.47 9.90 10.79
C ARG A 286 -1.68 9.06 9.53
N ALA A 287 -2.85 8.43 9.40
CA ALA A 287 -3.18 7.57 8.26
C ALA A 287 -3.11 8.29 6.90
N ASP A 288 -3.34 9.60 6.90
CA ASP A 288 -3.34 10.49 5.75
C ASP A 288 -1.95 11.11 5.43
N ALA A 289 -0.88 10.63 6.07
CA ALA A 289 0.48 11.06 5.73
C ALA A 289 1.00 10.40 4.44
N MET A 290 1.65 11.19 3.59
CA MET A 290 2.18 10.72 2.30
C MET A 290 3.68 10.99 2.18
N ALA A 291 4.45 9.96 1.84
CA ALA A 291 5.84 10.11 1.45
C ALA A 291 5.93 10.68 0.03
N VAL A 292 6.75 11.73 -0.16
CA VAL A 292 6.93 12.40 -1.45
C VAL A 292 8.42 12.47 -1.80
N ARG A 293 8.73 12.18 -3.06
CA ARG A 293 10.08 12.18 -3.62
C ARG A 293 10.08 12.60 -5.09
N ALA A 294 11.25 12.79 -5.68
CA ALA A 294 11.38 12.98 -7.12
C ALA A 294 11.28 11.65 -7.88
N GLU A 295 10.66 11.71 -9.07
CA GLU A 295 10.42 10.57 -9.96
C GLU A 295 10.76 10.96 -11.41
N ASP A 296 12.05 11.04 -11.72
CA ASP A 296 12.49 11.43 -13.06
C ASP A 296 11.97 10.44 -14.12
N GLY A 297 11.33 10.98 -15.15
CA GLY A 297 10.76 10.22 -16.27
C GLY A 297 9.32 9.72 -16.09
N ARG A 298 8.66 9.96 -14.94
CA ARG A 298 7.24 9.60 -14.79
C ARG A 298 6.33 10.42 -15.69
N ALA A 299 5.15 9.90 -15.97
CA ALA A 299 4.09 10.69 -16.58
C ALA A 299 3.38 11.56 -15.52
N VAL A 300 2.83 12.68 -16.00
CA VAL A 300 1.95 13.59 -15.26
C VAL A 300 0.84 13.97 -16.23
N THR A 301 -0.42 13.92 -15.80
CA THR A 301 -1.59 14.05 -16.69
C THR A 301 -2.65 14.95 -16.08
N ASP A 302 -2.83 16.15 -16.65
CA ASP A 302 -3.80 17.16 -16.21
C ASP A 302 -3.71 17.48 -14.70
N THR A 303 -2.48 17.68 -14.22
CA THR A 303 -2.17 18.02 -12.83
C THR A 303 -1.91 19.52 -12.70
N ASP A 304 -2.43 20.14 -11.64
CA ASP A 304 -2.08 21.52 -11.30
C ASP A 304 -0.74 21.55 -10.56
N VAL A 305 0.29 22.07 -11.23
CA VAL A 305 1.63 22.29 -10.66
C VAL A 305 1.95 23.78 -10.50
N SER A 306 0.98 24.66 -10.74
CA SER A 306 1.14 26.12 -10.67
C SER A 306 1.62 26.67 -9.32
N PRO A 307 1.42 26.01 -8.15
CA PRO A 307 2.07 26.45 -6.92
C PRO A 307 3.60 26.45 -7.01
N PHE A 308 4.18 25.54 -7.78
CA PHE A 308 5.63 25.37 -7.87
C PHE A 308 6.21 25.78 -9.21
N ILE A 309 5.46 25.64 -10.30
CA ILE A 309 5.96 25.83 -11.66
C ILE A 309 5.08 26.83 -12.38
N ASN A 310 5.66 27.96 -12.79
CA ASN A 310 4.98 29.03 -13.50
C ASN A 310 5.80 29.46 -14.71
N ASN A 311 5.21 30.22 -15.64
CA ASN A 311 5.93 30.90 -16.71
C ASN A 311 6.89 29.99 -17.51
N LEU A 312 6.43 28.78 -17.86
CA LEU A 312 7.22 27.86 -18.68
C LEU A 312 7.62 28.56 -20.00
N PRO A 313 8.86 28.36 -20.49
CA PRO A 313 9.31 28.99 -21.75
C PRO A 313 8.44 28.65 -22.96
N THR A 314 7.75 27.50 -22.91
CA THR A 314 6.80 27.05 -23.94
C THR A 314 5.45 27.76 -23.89
N GLY A 315 5.15 28.50 -22.81
CA GLY A 315 3.84 29.11 -22.54
C GLY A 315 2.74 28.12 -22.13
N ALA A 316 3.08 26.87 -21.81
CA ALA A 316 2.11 25.86 -21.40
C ALA A 316 1.41 26.24 -20.08
N ASP A 317 0.10 25.94 -19.97
CA ASP A 317 -0.69 26.18 -18.75
C ASP A 317 -0.30 25.17 -17.66
N THR A 318 0.27 25.67 -16.57
CA THR A 318 0.76 24.84 -15.46
C THR A 318 -0.35 24.40 -14.51
N ARG A 319 -1.59 24.88 -14.68
CA ARG A 319 -2.79 24.40 -13.98
C ARG A 319 -3.40 23.14 -14.61
N ARG A 320 -2.94 22.79 -15.80
CA ARG A 320 -3.35 21.61 -16.58
C ARG A 320 -2.11 20.91 -17.14
N PHE A 321 -1.10 20.75 -16.31
CA PHE A 321 0.20 20.30 -16.77
C PHE A 321 0.15 18.82 -17.16
N GLY A 322 0.77 18.51 -18.31
CA GLY A 322 0.85 17.16 -18.83
C GLY A 322 2.21 16.89 -19.49
N THR A 323 2.81 15.75 -19.19
CA THR A 323 4.05 15.27 -19.82
C THR A 323 4.16 13.76 -19.69
N THR A 324 4.81 13.12 -20.67
CA THR A 324 5.13 11.68 -20.62
C THR A 324 6.52 11.39 -20.05
N ASN A 325 7.28 12.46 -19.74
CA ASN A 325 8.66 12.41 -19.26
C ASN A 325 8.94 13.65 -18.38
N ALA A 326 8.45 13.63 -17.14
CA ALA A 326 8.67 14.69 -16.17
C ALA A 326 10.15 14.73 -15.72
N SER A 327 10.69 15.93 -15.51
CA SER A 327 11.95 16.10 -14.78
C SER A 327 11.78 15.80 -13.28
N GLY A 328 12.88 15.62 -12.54
CA GLY A 328 12.85 15.49 -11.07
C GLY A 328 12.04 16.57 -10.34
N SER A 329 12.18 17.86 -10.71
CA SER A 329 11.41 18.94 -10.06
C SER A 329 9.94 18.96 -10.44
N THR A 330 9.61 18.68 -11.70
CA THR A 330 8.21 18.65 -12.16
C THR A 330 7.45 17.45 -11.62
N SER A 331 8.09 16.28 -11.55
CA SER A 331 7.52 15.07 -10.94
C SER A 331 7.29 15.22 -9.44
N GLN A 332 8.23 15.84 -8.71
CA GLN A 332 8.05 16.08 -7.28
C GLN A 332 6.99 17.17 -7.02
N ALA A 333 6.96 18.25 -7.81
CA ALA A 333 5.91 19.26 -7.71
C ALA A 333 4.51 18.67 -7.94
N ALA A 334 4.36 17.83 -8.97
CA ALA A 334 3.13 17.08 -9.22
C ALA A 334 2.80 16.15 -8.04
N SER A 335 3.77 15.38 -7.53
CA SER A 335 3.55 14.48 -6.39
C SER A 335 3.07 15.22 -5.12
N ILE A 336 3.56 16.43 -4.86
CA ILE A 336 3.09 17.26 -3.75
C ILE A 336 1.63 17.66 -3.98
N THR A 337 1.28 18.18 -5.15
CA THR A 337 -0.09 18.65 -5.40
C THR A 337 -1.09 17.50 -5.47
N GLU A 338 -0.70 16.35 -6.02
CA GLU A 338 -1.46 15.09 -6.00
C GLU A 338 -1.68 14.57 -4.58
N ALA A 339 -0.67 14.66 -3.71
CA ALA A 339 -0.81 14.28 -2.30
C ALA A 339 -1.83 15.17 -1.59
N VAL A 340 -1.74 16.50 -1.78
CA VAL A 340 -2.69 17.46 -1.20
C VAL A 340 -4.09 17.22 -1.75
N GLU A 341 -4.23 17.00 -3.05
CA GLU A 341 -5.50 16.67 -3.68
C GLU A 341 -6.12 15.41 -3.06
N SER A 342 -5.34 14.35 -2.84
CA SER A 342 -5.81 13.11 -2.23
C SER A 342 -6.23 13.22 -0.77
N GLY A 343 -6.15 14.42 -0.17
CA GLY A 343 -6.53 14.71 1.20
C GLY A 343 -5.41 14.49 2.22
N ALA A 344 -4.14 14.40 1.79
CA ALA A 344 -3.04 14.23 2.72
C ALA A 344 -2.91 15.43 3.68
N LYS A 345 -2.61 15.15 4.96
CA LYS A 345 -2.41 16.19 6.00
C LYS A 345 -1.00 16.24 6.56
N ALA A 346 -0.12 15.36 6.08
CA ALA A 346 1.30 15.45 6.34
C ALA A 346 2.09 14.93 5.13
N LEU A 347 3.20 15.59 4.81
CA LEU A 347 4.19 15.15 3.83
C LEU A 347 5.46 14.69 4.53
N LEU A 348 5.97 13.53 4.13
CA LEU A 348 7.23 12.96 4.61
C LEU A 348 8.25 13.03 3.47
N MET A 349 9.39 13.68 3.68
CA MET A 349 10.37 13.92 2.62
C MET A 349 11.80 13.69 3.12
N ASP A 350 12.62 13.06 2.28
CA ASP A 350 14.08 12.95 2.49
C ASP A 350 14.79 13.76 1.40
N GLU A 351 15.63 14.73 1.80
CA GLU A 351 16.44 15.54 0.89
C GLU A 351 17.21 14.68 -0.12
N ASP A 352 17.70 13.51 0.30
CA ASP A 352 18.48 12.58 -0.55
C ASP A 352 17.67 11.99 -1.71
N THR A 353 16.34 12.05 -1.65
CA THR A 353 15.43 11.54 -2.69
C THR A 353 14.61 12.64 -3.37
N CYS A 354 14.84 13.90 -2.99
CA CYS A 354 14.18 15.06 -3.57
C CYS A 354 15.01 15.69 -4.68
N ALA A 355 14.35 16.43 -5.56
CA ALA A 355 14.99 17.25 -6.57
C ALA A 355 15.51 18.54 -5.93
N THR A 356 16.84 18.71 -5.87
CA THR A 356 17.49 19.86 -5.21
C THR A 356 16.94 21.21 -5.69
N ASN A 357 16.70 21.33 -7.00
CA ASN A 357 16.19 22.55 -7.63
C ASN A 357 14.72 22.86 -7.30
N LEU A 358 13.94 21.86 -6.84
CA LEU A 358 12.62 22.11 -6.26
C LEU A 358 12.74 22.44 -4.77
N MET A 359 13.67 21.83 -4.03
CA MET A 359 13.73 22.02 -2.58
C MET A 359 14.19 23.43 -2.18
N VAL A 360 15.29 23.90 -2.76
CA VAL A 360 15.97 25.14 -2.36
C VAL A 360 16.52 25.90 -3.56
N ARG A 361 16.75 27.19 -3.37
CA ARG A 361 17.46 28.02 -4.35
C ARG A 361 18.33 29.05 -3.65
N ASP A 362 19.64 28.92 -3.85
CA ASP A 362 20.60 29.81 -3.20
C ASP A 362 20.61 31.23 -3.80
N GLN A 363 21.23 32.16 -3.08
CA GLN A 363 21.33 33.56 -3.47
C GLN A 363 22.13 33.78 -4.77
N ARG A 364 23.16 32.97 -5.04
CA ARG A 364 23.99 33.10 -6.24
C ARG A 364 23.19 32.74 -7.48
N MET A 365 22.42 31.67 -7.43
CA MET A 365 21.53 31.27 -8.50
C MET A 365 20.40 32.27 -8.72
N ARG A 366 19.81 32.82 -7.65
CA ARG A 366 18.82 33.92 -7.75
C ARG A 366 19.41 35.17 -8.40
N ALA A 367 20.68 35.50 -8.13
CA ALA A 367 21.37 36.63 -8.74
C ALA A 367 21.76 36.38 -10.22
N LEU A 368 22.15 35.16 -10.56
CA LEU A 368 22.55 34.78 -11.92
C LEU A 368 21.35 34.64 -12.86
N VAL A 369 20.25 34.06 -12.38
CA VAL A 369 19.03 33.81 -13.15
C VAL A 369 17.86 34.52 -12.46
N SER A 370 17.45 35.66 -13.01
CA SER A 370 16.37 36.48 -12.46
C SER A 370 15.08 35.69 -12.27
N GLY A 371 14.30 36.04 -11.24
CA GLY A 371 13.06 35.34 -10.89
C GLY A 371 12.04 35.26 -12.03
N GLU A 372 11.98 36.26 -12.92
CA GLU A 372 11.10 36.25 -14.10
C GLU A 372 11.46 35.17 -15.13
N ARG A 373 12.71 34.69 -15.13
CA ARG A 373 13.21 33.66 -16.05
C ARG A 373 13.31 32.29 -15.40
N GLU A 374 13.12 32.19 -14.09
CA GLU A 374 13.09 30.92 -13.37
C GLU A 374 11.64 30.47 -13.16
N PRO A 375 11.20 29.39 -13.83
CA PRO A 375 9.83 28.92 -13.69
C PRO A 375 9.54 28.28 -12.33
N ILE A 376 10.56 27.84 -11.60
CA ILE A 376 10.42 27.06 -10.36
C ILE A 376 10.41 27.97 -9.13
N THR A 377 9.33 27.87 -8.35
CA THR A 377 9.24 28.35 -6.97
C THR A 377 9.66 27.22 -6.02
N PRO A 378 10.74 27.40 -5.25
CA PRO A 378 11.23 26.37 -4.34
C PRO A 378 10.23 25.99 -3.24
N PHE A 379 10.32 24.75 -2.76
CA PHE A 379 9.48 24.22 -1.69
C PHE A 379 9.70 24.97 -0.37
N VAL A 380 10.93 25.39 -0.06
CA VAL A 380 11.21 26.25 1.11
C VAL A 380 10.39 27.56 1.10
N ASP A 381 10.04 28.09 -0.07
CA ASP A 381 9.22 29.31 -0.21
C ASP A 381 7.70 29.01 -0.04
N ARG A 382 7.30 27.73 -0.06
CA ARG A 382 5.90 27.25 -0.06
C ARG A 382 5.51 26.45 1.18
N VAL A 383 6.47 25.85 1.90
CA VAL A 383 6.18 24.90 2.98
C VAL A 383 5.32 25.50 4.10
N GLN A 384 5.58 26.76 4.47
CA GLN A 384 4.79 27.47 5.48
C GLN A 384 3.38 27.83 4.99
N SER A 385 3.22 28.24 3.73
CA SER A 385 1.89 28.52 3.17
C SER A 385 1.09 27.24 2.92
N LEU A 386 1.75 26.12 2.60
CA LEU A 386 1.14 24.81 2.51
C LEU A 386 0.52 24.41 3.87
N TYR A 387 1.26 24.55 4.96
CA TYR A 387 0.73 24.28 6.30
C TYR A 387 -0.42 25.23 6.66
N ARG A 388 -0.19 26.54 6.59
CA ARG A 388 -1.18 27.54 7.02
C ARG A 388 -2.45 27.54 6.18
N ASP A 389 -2.35 27.39 4.86
CA ASP A 389 -3.51 27.54 3.97
C ASP A 389 -4.22 26.21 3.69
N LYS A 390 -3.52 25.06 3.71
CA LYS A 390 -4.09 23.74 3.40
C LYS A 390 -4.11 22.78 4.60
N GLY A 391 -3.52 23.16 5.73
CA GLY A 391 -3.43 22.31 6.92
C GLY A 391 -2.56 21.08 6.71
N VAL A 392 -1.55 21.17 5.85
CA VAL A 392 -0.66 20.05 5.51
C VAL A 392 0.70 20.25 6.14
N SER A 393 0.99 19.45 7.15
CA SER A 393 2.28 19.45 7.87
C SER A 393 3.39 18.86 7.02
N THR A 394 4.65 19.10 7.38
CA THR A 394 5.82 18.52 6.69
C THR A 394 6.82 18.00 7.71
N VAL A 395 7.28 16.76 7.54
CA VAL A 395 8.46 16.21 8.21
C VAL A 395 9.54 15.99 7.15
N LEU A 396 10.63 16.76 7.24
CA LEU A 396 11.71 16.77 6.25
C LEU A 396 13.03 16.35 6.87
N VAL A 397 13.65 15.30 6.36
CA VAL A 397 15.06 15.01 6.63
C VAL A 397 15.93 15.90 5.75
N THR A 398 16.89 16.60 6.36
CA THR A 398 17.90 17.37 5.65
C THR A 398 19.29 17.15 6.26
N GLY A 399 20.32 17.24 5.42
CA GLY A 399 21.72 17.19 5.83
C GLY A 399 22.63 18.06 4.97
N GLY A 400 22.16 18.54 3.82
CA GLY A 400 22.94 19.33 2.87
C GLY A 400 22.67 20.83 2.90
N SER A 401 21.51 21.27 3.43
CA SER A 401 21.09 22.67 3.38
C SER A 401 20.48 23.18 4.70
N GLY A 402 20.91 24.36 5.14
CA GLY A 402 20.31 25.08 6.26
C GLY A 402 19.04 25.86 5.90
N ALA A 403 18.61 25.86 4.63
CA ALA A 403 17.54 26.74 4.16
C ALA A 403 16.19 26.53 4.86
N PHE A 404 15.91 25.31 5.33
CA PHE A 404 14.65 25.00 6.02
C PHE A 404 14.66 25.40 7.51
N LEU A 405 15.81 25.74 8.10
CA LEU A 405 15.88 26.13 9.51
C LEU A 405 15.10 27.42 9.80
N ASP A 406 15.05 28.34 8.83
CA ASP A 406 14.33 29.62 8.95
C ASP A 406 12.81 29.45 8.97
N VAL A 407 12.31 28.34 8.43
CA VAL A 407 10.88 28.07 8.25
C VAL A 407 10.41 26.87 9.06
N ALA A 408 11.27 26.30 9.91
CA ALA A 408 10.93 25.16 10.76
C ALA A 408 10.25 25.62 12.05
N ASP A 409 9.16 24.93 12.42
CA ASP A 409 8.52 25.07 13.72
C ASP A 409 9.26 24.23 14.78
N LEU A 410 9.81 23.09 14.37
CA LEU A 410 10.57 22.14 15.19
C LEU A 410 11.81 21.65 14.43
N VAL A 411 12.97 21.61 15.10
CA VAL A 411 14.20 21.01 14.56
C VAL A 411 14.70 19.90 15.47
N ILE A 412 14.73 18.67 14.97
CA ILE A 412 15.21 17.48 15.68
C ILE A 412 16.60 17.13 15.14
N ALA A 413 17.62 17.07 15.99
CA ALA A 413 18.92 16.55 15.62
C ALA A 413 19.05 15.07 15.99
N MET A 414 19.46 14.26 15.03
CA MET A 414 19.89 12.88 15.23
C MET A 414 21.41 12.83 15.38
N ASP A 415 21.88 12.36 16.53
CA ASP A 415 23.30 12.10 16.79
C ASP A 415 23.48 10.75 17.48
N ALA A 416 24.34 9.87 16.93
CA ALA A 416 24.56 8.51 17.41
C ALA A 416 23.23 7.77 17.72
N TYR A 417 22.25 7.93 16.82
CA TYR A 417 20.91 7.32 16.90
C TYR A 417 20.00 7.87 18.01
N ARG A 418 20.37 8.98 18.63
CA ARG A 418 19.58 9.69 19.66
C ARG A 418 19.00 10.97 19.09
N ALA A 419 17.73 11.23 19.39
CA ALA A 419 17.04 12.46 19.03
C ALA A 419 17.29 13.54 20.09
N SER A 420 17.33 14.80 19.67
CA SER A 420 17.33 15.97 20.55
C SER A 420 16.61 17.12 19.88
N ASP A 421 15.88 17.92 20.65
CA ASP A 421 15.32 19.18 20.15
C ASP A 421 16.43 20.23 20.12
N VAL A 422 16.71 20.74 18.92
CA VAL A 422 17.70 21.79 18.68
C VAL A 422 17.07 23.04 18.06
N THR A 423 15.76 23.24 18.20
CA THR A 423 15.00 24.35 17.61
C THR A 423 15.58 25.71 17.98
N ASP A 424 15.84 25.95 19.27
CA ASP A 424 16.43 27.23 19.71
C ASP A 424 17.86 27.42 19.18
N ARG A 425 18.64 26.33 19.10
CA ARG A 425 19.97 26.39 18.52
C ARG A 425 19.91 26.66 17.01
N ALA A 426 18.96 26.07 16.29
CA ALA A 426 18.74 26.33 14.87
C ALA A 426 18.39 27.81 14.63
N ARG A 427 17.49 28.39 15.44
CA ARG A 427 17.16 29.82 15.39
C ARG A 427 18.38 30.72 15.64
N GLN A 428 19.23 30.36 16.59
CA GLN A 428 20.48 31.09 16.85
C GLN A 428 21.44 31.03 15.64
N VAL A 429 21.59 29.86 15.02
CA VAL A 429 22.44 29.67 13.83
C VAL A 429 21.90 30.48 12.65
N SER A 430 20.59 30.46 12.40
CA SER A 430 19.94 31.29 11.39
C SER A 430 20.15 32.78 11.61
N ALA A 431 20.17 33.24 12.86
CA ALA A 431 20.43 34.64 13.19
C ALA A 431 21.92 35.03 13.03
N GLU A 432 22.84 34.11 13.35
CA GLU A 432 24.29 34.29 13.21
C GLU A 432 24.73 34.27 11.74
N PHE A 433 24.09 33.43 10.92
CA PHE A 433 24.34 33.30 9.49
C PHE A 433 23.06 33.61 8.70
N PRO A 434 22.65 34.90 8.62
CA PRO A 434 21.46 35.28 7.90
C PRO A 434 21.51 34.77 6.47
N SER A 435 20.44 34.12 6.05
CA SER A 435 20.33 33.49 4.75
C SER A 435 20.29 34.51 3.59
N GLY A 436 20.24 35.82 3.85
CA GLY A 436 20.01 36.82 2.79
C GLY A 436 18.65 36.61 2.12
N GLU A 437 18.38 37.12 0.93
CA GLU A 437 17.14 36.80 0.17
C GLU A 437 17.12 35.32 -0.34
N GLN A 438 17.57 34.34 0.45
CA GLN A 438 17.54 32.91 0.11
C GLN A 438 16.13 32.33 0.14
N THR A 439 15.25 32.85 1.00
CA THR A 439 13.83 32.51 1.04
C THR A 439 12.99 33.72 0.65
N LYS A 440 11.95 33.50 -0.15
CA LYS A 440 10.88 34.47 -0.43
C LYS A 440 9.56 33.81 -0.09
N PRO A 441 9.18 33.77 1.20
CA PRO A 441 7.95 33.15 1.63
C PRO A 441 6.78 33.66 0.81
N THR A 442 6.07 32.74 0.19
CA THR A 442 4.92 33.10 -0.63
C THR A 442 3.73 33.47 0.28
N GLY A 443 2.96 34.48 -0.13
CA GLY A 443 1.82 34.96 0.65
C GLY A 443 0.70 33.93 0.78
N SER A 444 0.54 33.03 -0.20
CA SER A 444 -0.43 31.94 -0.17
C SER A 444 0.05 30.74 -0.99
N PHE A 445 -0.39 29.54 -0.65
CA PHE A 445 -0.16 28.33 -1.47
C PHE A 445 -0.98 28.35 -2.77
N GLY A 446 -2.12 29.06 -2.76
CA GLY A 446 -3.07 29.11 -3.87
C GLY A 446 -4.17 28.06 -3.77
N GLU A 447 -5.14 28.14 -4.69
CA GLU A 447 -6.14 27.09 -4.88
C GLU A 447 -5.61 26.01 -5.82
N LEU A 448 -5.89 24.76 -5.48
CA LEU A 448 -5.59 23.62 -6.33
C LEU A 448 -6.85 23.25 -7.09
N ARG A 449 -6.70 23.06 -8.40
CA ARG A 449 -7.77 22.46 -9.20
C ARG A 449 -7.89 20.97 -8.87
N GLU A 450 -9.12 20.52 -8.61
CA GLU A 450 -9.41 19.09 -8.57
C GLU A 450 -9.36 18.46 -9.97
N HIS A 451 -8.76 17.28 -10.04
CA HIS A 451 -8.73 16.47 -11.23
C HIS A 451 -10.10 15.84 -11.48
N VAL A 452 -10.57 15.92 -12.72
CA VAL A 452 -11.84 15.33 -13.18
C VAL A 452 -11.48 14.29 -14.23
N PRO A 453 -11.56 12.98 -13.88
CA PRO A 453 -11.31 11.91 -14.83
C PRO A 453 -12.17 12.05 -16.08
N ALA A 454 -11.55 11.96 -17.25
CA ALA A 454 -12.29 12.01 -18.51
C ALA A 454 -13.31 10.87 -18.58
N ALA A 455 -14.51 11.17 -19.11
CA ALA A 455 -15.51 10.15 -19.35
C ALA A 455 -14.91 9.05 -20.25
N ALA A 456 -15.17 7.78 -19.90
CA ALA A 456 -14.78 6.68 -20.76
C ALA A 456 -15.36 6.92 -22.16
N SER A 457 -14.49 7.24 -23.13
CA SER A 457 -14.92 7.39 -24.51
C SER A 457 -15.60 6.09 -24.92
N SER A 458 -16.90 6.16 -25.21
CA SER A 458 -17.59 5.10 -25.94
C SER A 458 -16.72 4.82 -27.16
N LYS A 459 -16.04 3.66 -27.19
CA LYS A 459 -15.20 3.20 -28.31
C LYS A 459 -16.10 2.90 -29.51
N ASN A 460 -16.79 3.90 -30.03
CA ASN A 460 -17.70 3.82 -31.17
C ASN A 460 -17.66 5.05 -32.08
N ASP A 461 -16.67 5.92 -31.94
CA ASP A 461 -16.36 6.89 -33.00
C ASP A 461 -15.23 6.35 -33.88
N GLY A 462 -15.66 5.57 -34.86
CA GLY A 462 -14.84 5.23 -36.01
C GLY A 462 -14.33 6.51 -36.65
N ALA A 463 -13.01 6.67 -36.66
CA ALA A 463 -12.32 7.70 -37.39
C ALA A 463 -12.74 7.66 -38.87
N ARG A 464 -13.72 8.48 -39.25
CA ARG A 464 -13.91 8.92 -40.64
C ARG A 464 -12.88 10.00 -40.94
N GLY A 465 -11.62 9.58 -41.00
CA GLY A 465 -10.55 10.30 -41.65
C GLY A 465 -10.57 9.95 -43.14
N THR A 466 -11.09 10.85 -43.96
CA THR A 466 -11.01 10.82 -45.41
C THR A 466 -9.55 10.84 -45.87
N GLN A 467 -9.00 9.74 -46.39
CA GLN A 467 -7.99 9.77 -47.44
C GLN A 467 -8.08 8.55 -48.36
N ALA A 468 -8.15 8.85 -49.65
CA ALA A 468 -8.17 7.92 -50.76
C ALA A 468 -6.79 7.25 -50.96
N GLY A 469 -6.80 5.98 -51.41
CA GLY A 469 -5.64 5.40 -52.09
C GLY A 469 -5.39 3.91 -51.84
N GLY A 470 -5.82 3.07 -52.79
CA GLY A 470 -4.95 1.99 -53.30
C GLY A 470 -4.87 0.63 -52.59
N SER A 471 -5.41 -0.37 -53.30
CA SER A 471 -4.92 -1.76 -53.40
C SER A 471 -5.35 -2.81 -52.37
N ARG A 472 -6.42 -3.51 -52.78
CA ARG A 472 -6.64 -4.97 -52.77
C ARG A 472 -5.57 -5.81 -52.06
N ASP A 473 -5.98 -6.44 -50.95
CA ASP A 473 -5.74 -7.86 -50.77
C ASP A 473 -6.95 -8.53 -50.10
N ARG A 474 -7.55 -9.48 -50.82
CA ARG A 474 -8.76 -10.22 -50.44
C ARG A 474 -8.34 -11.65 -50.16
N ASN A 475 -8.12 -12.00 -48.90
CA ASN A 475 -8.34 -13.36 -48.39
C ASN A 475 -8.13 -13.45 -46.87
N ARG A 476 -9.23 -13.43 -46.11
CA ARG A 476 -9.45 -14.35 -44.98
C ARG A 476 -10.91 -14.30 -44.55
N ARG A 477 -11.61 -15.39 -44.87
CA ARG A 477 -12.97 -15.70 -44.46
C ARG A 477 -13.02 -16.03 -42.97
N GLY A 478 -14.05 -15.50 -42.29
CA GLY A 478 -14.82 -16.22 -41.28
C GLY A 478 -14.29 -16.22 -39.86
N GLY A 479 -14.86 -15.35 -39.01
CA GLY A 479 -14.65 -15.33 -37.57
C GLY A 479 -15.24 -14.07 -36.93
N ASP A 480 -16.54 -13.87 -37.11
CA ASP A 480 -17.31 -12.85 -36.39
C ASP A 480 -17.50 -13.32 -34.94
N HIS A 481 -16.51 -13.05 -34.07
CA HIS A 481 -16.60 -13.27 -32.62
C HIS A 481 -15.67 -12.31 -31.84
N GLY A 482 -16.29 -11.36 -31.14
CA GLY A 482 -15.77 -10.77 -29.91
C GLY A 482 -14.88 -9.55 -30.08
N GLY A 483 -15.44 -8.36 -29.85
CA GLY A 483 -14.64 -7.18 -29.56
C GLY A 483 -13.61 -7.51 -28.47
N PHE A 484 -12.35 -7.13 -28.70
CA PHE A 484 -11.27 -7.31 -27.73
C PHE A 484 -11.64 -6.56 -26.43
N ARG A 485 -12.26 -7.27 -25.48
CA ARG A 485 -12.37 -6.79 -24.11
C ARG A 485 -10.94 -6.73 -23.59
N GLU A 486 -10.43 -5.53 -23.36
CA GLU A 486 -9.12 -5.34 -22.72
C GLU A 486 -9.08 -6.17 -21.43
N LYS A 487 -7.97 -6.86 -21.22
CA LYS A 487 -7.80 -7.67 -20.01
C LYS A 487 -7.86 -6.71 -18.80
N PRO A 488 -8.53 -7.11 -17.70
CA PRO A 488 -8.53 -6.32 -16.48
C PRO A 488 -7.12 -6.00 -16.02
N ALA A 489 -6.96 -4.85 -15.38
CA ALA A 489 -5.70 -4.44 -14.78
C ALA A 489 -5.24 -5.44 -13.72
N ARG A 490 -3.93 -5.57 -13.55
CA ARG A 490 -3.31 -6.52 -12.60
C ARG A 490 -2.11 -5.92 -11.92
N GLY A 491 -1.97 -6.19 -10.63
CA GLY A 491 -0.74 -5.94 -9.91
C GLY A 491 0.38 -6.90 -10.34
N ARG A 492 1.60 -6.38 -10.41
CA ARG A 492 2.82 -7.12 -10.74
C ARG A 492 3.87 -6.85 -9.67
N GLY A 493 3.82 -7.65 -8.61
CA GLY A 493 4.64 -7.38 -7.43
C GLY A 493 4.23 -6.06 -6.76
N LEU A 494 5.19 -5.37 -6.16
CA LEU A 494 4.93 -4.14 -5.41
C LEU A 494 4.93 -2.87 -6.29
N GLY A 495 5.77 -2.84 -7.34
CA GLY A 495 6.10 -1.61 -8.05
C GLY A 495 5.44 -1.42 -9.41
N THR A 496 4.54 -2.29 -9.85
CA THR A 496 4.00 -2.20 -11.22
C THR A 496 2.53 -2.62 -11.28
N ILE A 497 1.72 -1.85 -12.02
CA ILE A 497 0.35 -2.22 -12.40
C ILE A 497 0.29 -2.37 -13.91
N GLN A 498 -0.10 -3.54 -14.40
CA GLN A 498 -0.29 -3.81 -15.81
C GLN A 498 -1.74 -3.52 -16.21
N ARG A 499 -1.95 -2.52 -17.08
CA ARG A 499 -3.26 -2.14 -17.65
C ARG A 499 -3.24 -2.30 -19.17
N GLY A 500 -3.93 -3.32 -19.68
CA GLY A 500 -3.94 -3.60 -21.13
C GLY A 500 -2.54 -3.90 -21.69
N ARG A 501 -1.91 -2.92 -22.34
CA ARG A 501 -0.53 -2.97 -22.86
C ARG A 501 0.43 -2.02 -22.14
N GLU A 502 -0.07 -1.23 -21.21
CA GLU A 502 0.70 -0.28 -20.42
C GLU A 502 1.09 -0.92 -19.09
N ASP A 503 2.33 -0.69 -18.68
CA ASP A 503 2.81 -0.98 -17.34
C ASP A 503 2.98 0.38 -16.63
N VAL A 504 2.14 0.62 -15.63
CA VAL A 504 2.19 1.81 -14.77
C VAL A 504 3.21 1.53 -13.67
N ASP A 505 4.30 2.28 -13.68
CA ASP A 505 5.33 2.21 -12.65
C ASP A 505 4.87 2.96 -11.41
N ILE A 506 4.83 2.26 -10.28
CA ILE A 506 4.47 2.80 -8.96
C ILE A 506 5.55 2.49 -7.92
N ALA A 507 6.75 2.09 -8.34
CA ALA A 507 7.84 1.68 -7.44
C ALA A 507 8.30 2.81 -6.51
N ALA A 508 8.06 4.06 -6.88
CA ALA A 508 8.36 5.23 -6.06
C ALA A 508 7.36 5.46 -4.90
N LEU A 509 6.21 4.76 -4.89
CA LEU A 509 5.28 4.76 -3.76
C LEU A 509 5.86 3.95 -2.60
N SER A 510 6.84 4.53 -1.91
CA SER A 510 7.64 3.85 -0.87
C SER A 510 6.80 3.22 0.22
N GLN A 511 5.64 3.82 0.53
CA GLN A 511 4.73 3.36 1.57
C GLN A 511 3.92 2.12 1.19
N LEU A 512 3.84 1.70 -0.08
CA LEU A 512 3.23 0.41 -0.40
C LEU A 512 4.09 -0.72 0.19
N VAL A 513 3.44 -1.66 0.88
CA VAL A 513 4.12 -2.75 1.62
C VAL A 513 3.79 -4.14 1.08
N ASP A 514 2.69 -4.28 0.34
CA ASP A 514 2.21 -5.59 -0.10
C ASP A 514 1.71 -5.60 -1.56
N ALA A 515 2.11 -6.61 -2.33
CA ALA A 515 1.65 -6.79 -3.71
C ALA A 515 0.12 -6.97 -3.83
N SER A 516 -0.54 -7.41 -2.76
CA SER A 516 -1.99 -7.51 -2.67
C SER A 516 -2.67 -6.13 -2.62
N GLN A 517 -1.97 -5.10 -2.13
CA GLN A 517 -2.43 -3.71 -2.25
C GLN A 517 -2.32 -3.26 -3.70
N THR A 518 -1.19 -3.55 -4.37
CA THR A 518 -0.99 -3.24 -5.79
C THR A 518 -2.06 -3.88 -6.68
N GLU A 519 -2.45 -5.13 -6.39
CA GLU A 519 -3.56 -5.80 -7.08
C GLU A 519 -4.92 -5.16 -6.77
N ALA A 520 -5.16 -4.71 -5.53
CA ALA A 520 -6.38 -3.97 -5.18
C ALA A 520 -6.46 -2.61 -5.87
N ILE A 521 -5.35 -1.86 -5.92
CA ILE A 521 -5.24 -0.59 -6.64
C ILE A 521 -5.54 -0.82 -8.12
N ALA A 522 -4.95 -1.84 -8.76
CA ALA A 522 -5.22 -2.15 -10.16
C ALA A 522 -6.73 -2.31 -10.44
N ARG A 523 -7.46 -2.95 -9.53
CA ARG A 523 -8.91 -3.17 -9.64
C ARG A 523 -9.71 -1.90 -9.40
N LEU A 524 -9.26 -1.06 -8.47
CA LEU A 524 -9.85 0.26 -8.21
C LEU A 524 -9.67 1.18 -9.42
N LEU A 525 -8.51 1.18 -10.08
CA LEU A 525 -8.30 1.95 -11.31
C LEU A 525 -9.29 1.52 -12.42
N ASP A 526 -9.53 0.22 -12.59
CA ASP A 526 -10.54 -0.27 -13.52
C ASP A 526 -11.99 0.09 -13.12
N GLN A 527 -12.26 0.37 -11.84
CA GLN A 527 -13.56 0.85 -11.37
C GLN A 527 -13.69 2.37 -11.57
N ILE A 528 -12.63 3.14 -11.30
CA ILE A 528 -12.56 4.58 -11.58
C ILE A 528 -12.88 4.83 -13.04
N ASP A 529 -12.24 4.12 -13.98
CA ASP A 529 -12.52 4.29 -15.41
C ASP A 529 -13.96 3.95 -15.81
N ARG A 530 -14.64 3.07 -15.05
CA ARG A 530 -16.04 2.72 -15.29
C ARG A 530 -17.01 3.75 -14.72
N GLU A 531 -16.62 4.44 -13.66
CA GLU A 531 -17.45 5.45 -12.99
C GLU A 531 -17.16 6.87 -13.45
N ALA A 532 -16.01 7.11 -14.10
CA ALA A 532 -15.63 8.39 -14.67
C ALA A 532 -16.65 8.86 -15.71
N ASP A 533 -17.28 9.99 -15.42
CA ASP A 533 -18.33 10.61 -16.23
C ASP A 533 -17.92 11.97 -16.81
N GLY A 534 -16.69 12.42 -16.55
CA GLY A 534 -16.18 13.73 -16.96
C GLY A 534 -16.70 14.92 -16.15
N HIS A 535 -17.42 14.68 -15.04
CA HIS A 535 -18.00 15.71 -14.18
C HIS A 535 -17.57 15.56 -12.72
N GLN A 536 -17.57 14.33 -12.19
CA GLN A 536 -17.14 14.06 -10.83
C GLN A 536 -15.63 14.14 -10.69
N SER A 537 -15.14 14.66 -9.56
CA SER A 537 -13.71 14.69 -9.30
C SER A 537 -13.18 13.30 -8.92
N LEU A 538 -11.87 13.10 -9.11
CA LEU A 538 -11.20 11.86 -8.73
C LEU A 538 -11.41 11.54 -7.24
N ASN A 539 -11.39 12.57 -6.39
CA ASN A 539 -11.66 12.44 -4.96
C ASN A 539 -13.05 11.85 -4.69
N GLU A 540 -14.09 12.39 -5.32
CA GLU A 540 -15.47 11.91 -5.14
C GLU A 540 -15.65 10.45 -5.57
N ILE A 541 -14.99 10.05 -6.67
CA ILE A 541 -15.04 8.68 -7.17
C ILE A 541 -14.29 7.75 -6.21
N VAL A 542 -13.06 8.09 -5.83
CA VAL A 542 -12.24 7.28 -4.91
C VAL A 542 -12.93 7.14 -3.56
N ASP A 543 -13.49 8.21 -3.00
CA ASP A 543 -14.20 8.16 -1.71
C ASP A 543 -15.39 7.23 -1.72
N ARG A 544 -16.18 7.25 -2.80
CA ARG A 544 -17.29 6.33 -2.98
C ARG A 544 -16.82 4.87 -3.09
N LEU A 545 -15.75 4.62 -3.84
CA LEU A 545 -15.18 3.28 -4.00
C LEU A 545 -14.60 2.75 -2.69
N MET A 546 -13.85 3.57 -1.95
CA MET A 546 -13.29 3.20 -0.65
C MET A 546 -14.39 2.93 0.38
N THR A 547 -15.42 3.79 0.45
CA THR A 547 -16.60 3.57 1.32
C THR A 547 -17.29 2.24 1.00
N ARG A 548 -17.41 1.90 -0.29
CA ARG A 548 -17.99 0.62 -0.70
C ARG A 548 -17.13 -0.57 -0.28
N VAL A 549 -15.81 -0.47 -0.38
CA VAL A 549 -14.88 -1.51 0.07
C VAL A 549 -14.92 -1.67 1.60
N GLU A 550 -15.07 -0.58 2.35
CA GLU A 550 -15.24 -0.61 3.81
C GLU A 550 -16.54 -1.31 4.23
N GLN A 551 -17.65 -1.04 3.52
CA GLN A 551 -18.97 -1.59 3.84
C GLN A 551 -19.13 -3.06 3.41
N ASP A 552 -18.71 -3.39 2.19
CA ASP A 552 -18.96 -4.69 1.56
C ASP A 552 -17.72 -5.60 1.56
N GLY A 553 -16.57 -5.11 2.04
CA GLY A 553 -15.28 -5.80 2.01
C GLY A 553 -14.59 -5.78 0.64
N LEU A 554 -13.35 -6.30 0.60
CA LEU A 554 -12.50 -6.33 -0.60
C LEU A 554 -13.08 -7.14 -1.78
N ASP A 555 -14.10 -7.96 -1.53
CA ASP A 555 -14.72 -8.81 -2.56
C ASP A 555 -15.48 -8.03 -3.63
N VAL A 556 -15.89 -6.79 -3.35
CA VAL A 556 -16.49 -5.91 -4.37
C VAL A 556 -15.53 -5.56 -5.50
N LEU A 557 -14.21 -5.74 -5.28
CA LEU A 557 -13.18 -5.57 -6.29
C LEU A 557 -13.00 -6.81 -7.17
N ALA A 558 -13.75 -7.90 -6.95
CA ALA A 558 -13.65 -9.11 -7.76
C ALA A 558 -14.26 -8.93 -9.16
N HIS A 559 -13.49 -9.24 -10.22
CA HIS A 559 -13.99 -9.20 -11.61
C HIS A 559 -14.94 -10.35 -11.98
N HIS A 560 -15.05 -11.38 -11.14
CA HIS A 560 -15.90 -12.56 -11.38
C HIS A 560 -16.36 -13.17 -10.05
N ARG A 561 -17.48 -13.91 -10.07
CA ARG A 561 -17.90 -14.74 -8.93
C ARG A 561 -16.80 -15.77 -8.62
N GLY A 562 -16.10 -15.61 -7.50
CA GLY A 562 -14.98 -16.45 -7.06
C GLY A 562 -13.78 -15.65 -6.52
N HIS A 563 -12.85 -16.36 -5.88
CA HIS A 563 -11.70 -15.94 -5.07
C HIS A 563 -10.80 -14.79 -5.59
N PRO A 564 -10.88 -13.58 -5.03
CA PRO A 564 -9.84 -12.56 -5.14
C PRO A 564 -8.90 -12.63 -3.92
N GLY A 565 -8.20 -13.74 -3.71
CA GLY A 565 -7.47 -14.02 -2.45
C GLY A 565 -6.16 -13.29 -2.23
N HIS A 566 -5.83 -12.38 -3.13
CA HIS A 566 -4.60 -11.60 -3.11
C HIS A 566 -4.96 -10.12 -3.12
N LEU A 567 -5.90 -9.73 -2.25
CA LEU A 567 -6.26 -8.33 -2.03
C LEU A 567 -5.91 -7.94 -0.60
N ALA A 568 -5.32 -6.78 -0.47
CA ALA A 568 -5.17 -6.05 0.79
C ALA A 568 -5.67 -4.63 0.55
N LEU A 569 -6.30 -4.03 1.56
CA LEU A 569 -6.84 -2.69 1.46
C LEU A 569 -5.68 -1.68 1.21
N PRO A 570 -5.67 -0.95 0.09
CA PRO A 570 -4.76 0.16 -0.10
C PRO A 570 -5.33 1.41 0.58
N ARG A 571 -4.50 2.42 0.80
CA ARG A 571 -4.96 3.74 1.24
C ARG A 571 -5.46 4.54 0.03
N ARG A 572 -6.39 5.49 0.26
CA ARG A 572 -6.87 6.37 -0.83
C ARG A 572 -5.72 7.12 -1.51
N GLN A 573 -4.72 7.56 -0.73
CA GLN A 573 -3.55 8.28 -1.23
C GLN A 573 -2.78 7.44 -2.27
N GLU A 574 -2.67 6.13 -2.05
CA GLU A 574 -1.98 5.22 -2.97
C GLU A 574 -2.79 4.98 -4.25
N VAL A 575 -4.12 4.98 -4.15
CA VAL A 575 -5.01 4.91 -5.32
C VAL A 575 -4.88 6.16 -6.18
N HIS A 576 -4.93 7.35 -5.57
CA HIS A 576 -4.71 8.64 -6.26
C HIS A 576 -3.34 8.68 -6.92
N ALA A 577 -2.29 8.33 -6.16
CA ALA A 577 -0.93 8.38 -6.65
C ALA A 577 -0.71 7.40 -7.82
N ALA A 578 -1.29 6.19 -7.77
CA ALA A 578 -1.24 5.26 -8.89
C ALA A 578 -2.05 5.73 -10.10
N TYR A 579 -3.18 6.40 -9.89
CA TYR A 579 -3.97 7.00 -10.97
C TYR A 579 -3.16 8.06 -11.73
N HIS A 580 -2.50 8.97 -11.01
CA HIS A 580 -1.72 10.06 -11.60
C HIS A 580 -0.41 9.65 -12.29
N ARG A 581 0.02 8.39 -12.14
CA ARG A 581 1.18 7.82 -12.83
C ARG A 581 0.85 7.20 -14.18
N GLN A 582 -0.43 7.17 -14.55
CA GLN A 582 -0.87 6.66 -15.84
C GLN A 582 -0.47 7.63 -16.96
N ARG A 583 -0.10 7.07 -18.12
CA ARG A 583 0.31 7.86 -19.29
C ARG A 583 -0.86 8.38 -20.11
N ARG A 584 -2.10 8.03 -19.75
CA ARG A 584 -3.31 8.29 -20.54
C ARG A 584 -4.48 8.72 -19.70
#